data_AF-A0A832CUN7-F1
#
_entry.id   AF-A0A832CUN7-F1
#
_cell.length_a   1.000
_cell.length_b   1.000
_cell.length_c   1.000
_cell.angle_alpha   90.00
_cell.angle_beta   90.00
_cell.angle_gamma   90.00
#
_symmetry.space_group_name_H-M   'P 1'
#
loop_
_entity.id
_entity.type
_entity.pdbx_description
1 polymer ?
#
loop_
_entity_poly.entity_id
_entity_poly.type
_entity_poly.pdbx_seq_one_letter_code
_entity_poly.pdbx_strand_id
1 'polypeptide(L)' 'MQPKEKIVFPIIYALYIKPSSQCEFFKIIEKEGYYIAWCNVVEKPIVKDSVIKCEKYWKTCPFRKTAIQLSSETQQ' A
#
# COMPACT_ATOMS: atom_id res chain seq x y z
N MET A 1 12.61 3.96 26.58
CA MET A 1 12.87 4.83 25.41
C MET A 1 11.66 4.69 24.50
N GLN A 2 10.69 5.62 24.58
CA GLN A 2 9.52 5.55 23.73
C GLN A 2 9.95 5.85 22.27
N PRO A 3 9.50 5.08 21.27
CA PRO A 3 9.88 5.33 19.90
C PRO A 3 9.42 6.74 19.53
N LYS A 4 10.37 7.57 19.07
CA LYS A 4 10.05 8.90 18.54
C LYS A 4 9.01 8.73 17.45
N GLU A 5 7.82 9.26 17.70
CA GLU A 5 6.70 9.24 16.76
C GLU A 5 7.20 9.90 15.46
N LYS A 6 7.37 9.10 14.40
CA LYS A 6 7.73 9.66 13.10
C LYS A 6 6.57 10.56 12.71
N ILE A 7 6.86 11.82 12.40
CA ILE A 7 5.85 12.76 11.89
C ILE A 7 5.30 12.16 10.59
N VAL A 8 4.18 11.45 10.69
CA VAL A 8 3.43 10.95 9.55
C VAL A 8 2.60 12.11 9.06
N PHE A 9 2.96 12.71 7.93
CA PHE A 9 2.11 13.70 7.27
C PHE A 9 0.83 13.00 6.81
N PRO A 10 -0.31 13.13 7.52
CA PRO A 10 -1.45 12.25 7.28
C PRO A 10 -2.11 12.55 5.94
N ILE A 11 -2.05 13.83 5.54
CA ILE A 11 -2.74 14.39 4.37
C ILE A 11 -2.25 13.76 3.05
N ILE A 12 -0.96 13.42 2.93
CA ILE A 12 -0.45 12.83 1.68
C ILE A 12 -0.89 11.37 1.49
N TYR A 13 -1.41 10.74 2.55
CA TYR A 13 -1.91 9.36 2.56
C TYR A 13 -3.44 9.27 2.66
N ALA A 14 -4.10 10.36 3.06
CA ALA A 14 -5.55 10.41 3.24
C ALA A 14 -6.27 10.44 1.88
N LEU A 15 -7.24 9.54 1.72
CA LEU A 15 -8.11 9.43 0.56
C LEU A 15 -9.56 9.65 1.01
N TYR A 16 -10.28 10.55 0.34
CA TYR A 16 -11.70 10.79 0.62
C TYR A 16 -12.64 9.83 -0.10
N ILE A 17 -12.12 9.10 -1.09
CA ILE A 17 -12.84 8.07 -1.85
C ILE A 17 -12.14 6.74 -1.58
N LYS A 18 -12.92 5.69 -1.30
CA LYS A 18 -12.39 4.35 -1.07
C LYS A 18 -11.67 3.85 -2.34
N PRO A 19 -10.35 3.61 -2.29
CA PRO A 19 -9.62 3.13 -3.46
C PRO A 19 -9.97 1.66 -3.76
N SER A 20 -9.75 1.22 -4.99
CA SER A 20 -10.01 -0.14 -5.44
C SER A 20 -8.89 -0.65 -6.36
N SER A 21 -8.08 -1.58 -5.86
CA SER A 21 -7.04 -2.27 -6.64
C SER A 21 -7.26 -3.78 -6.56
N GLN A 22 -7.06 -4.48 -7.68
CA GLN A 22 -7.11 -5.95 -7.73
C GLN A 22 -5.78 -6.60 -7.30
N CYS A 23 -4.81 -5.82 -6.82
CA CYS A 23 -3.56 -6.33 -6.29
C CYS A 23 -3.79 -7.07 -4.96
N GLU A 24 -3.32 -8.31 -4.86
CA GLU A 24 -3.40 -9.17 -3.67
C GLU A 24 -2.64 -8.60 -2.46
N PHE A 25 -1.72 -7.67 -2.68
CA PHE A 25 -0.94 -7.01 -1.62
C PHE A 25 -1.50 -5.64 -1.22
N PHE A 26 -2.58 -5.18 -1.85
CA PHE A 26 -3.19 -3.89 -1.58
C PHE A 26 -4.24 -4.02 -0.47
N LYS A 27 -4.09 -3.24 0.61
CA LYS A 27 -5.04 -3.18 1.72
C LYS A 27 -5.59 -1.77 1.88
N ILE A 28 -6.80 -1.69 2.39
CA ILE A 28 -7.48 -0.44 2.73
C ILE A 28 -7.62 -0.41 4.24
N ILE A 29 -7.11 0.66 4.85
CA ILE A 29 -7.30 0.95 6.26
C ILE A 29 -8.34 2.07 6.32
N GLU A 30 -9.50 1.76 6.88
CA GLU A 30 -10.55 2.76 7.11
C GLU A 30 -10.29 3.51 8.40
N LYS A 31 -10.47 4.83 8.35
CA LYS A 31 -10.39 5.76 9.47
C LYS A 31 -11.65 6.61 9.48
N GLU A 32 -11.90 7.30 10.59
CA GLU A 32 -13.06 8.19 10.71
C GLU A 32 -12.97 9.30 9.64
N GLY A 33 -13.76 9.16 8.58
CA GLY A 33 -13.89 10.13 7.49
C GLY A 33 -12.87 10.03 6.35
N TYR A 34 -11.96 9.04 6.34
CA TYR A 34 -11.02 8.86 5.24
C TYR A 34 -10.45 7.43 5.15
N TYR A 35 -9.81 7.12 4.03
CA TYR A 35 -9.14 5.86 3.76
C TYR A 35 -7.63 6.05 3.64
N ILE A 36 -6.88 5.05 4.05
CA ILE A 36 -5.45 4.92 3.76
C ILE A 36 -5.24 3.65 2.94
N ALA A 37 -4.59 3.78 1.79
CA ALA A 37 -4.11 2.65 1.03
C ALA A 37 -2.78 2.15 1.60
N TRP A 38 -2.61 0.84 1.69
CA TRP A 38 -1.42 0.18 2.24
C TRP A 38 -0.90 -0.89 1.29
N CYS A 39 0.42 -0.99 1.14
CA CYS A 39 1.04 -2.09 0.40
C CYS A 39 1.74 -3.05 1.37
N ASN A 40 1.32 -4.31 1.39
CA ASN A 40 1.95 -5.34 2.24
C ASN A 40 3.38 -5.69 1.82
N VAL A 41 3.74 -5.52 0.53
CA VAL A 41 5.10 -5.87 0.07
C VAL A 41 6.16 -4.96 0.68
N VAL A 42 5.87 -3.65 0.74
CA VAL A 42 6.80 -2.63 1.22
C VAL A 42 6.45 -2.14 2.62
N GLU A 43 5.46 -2.77 3.26
CA GLU A 43 4.99 -2.52 4.62
C GLU A 43 4.82 -1.03 4.96
N LYS A 44 4.18 -0.29 4.05
CA LYS A 44 3.96 1.16 4.23
C LYS A 44 2.67 1.68 3.60
N PRO A 45 2.18 2.85 4.05
CA PRO A 45 1.11 3.57 3.39
C PRO A 45 1.53 4.00 1.98
N ILE A 46 0.57 3.95 1.05
CA ILE A 46 0.74 4.41 -0.32
C ILE A 46 0.31 5.87 -0.39
N VAL A 47 1.19 6.75 -0.87
CA VAL A 47 0.84 8.16 -1.09
C VAL A 47 -0.28 8.30 -2.12
N LYS A 48 -1.18 9.26 -1.93
CA LYS A 48 -2.39 9.45 -2.75
C LYS A 48 -2.15 9.37 -4.27
N ASP A 49 -1.08 10.00 -4.77
CA ASP A 49 -0.76 10.06 -6.20
C ASP A 49 -0.29 8.70 -6.75
N SER A 50 0.22 7.83 -5.87
CA SER A 50 0.61 6.46 -6.22
C SER A 50 -0.55 5.47 -6.13
N VAL A 51 -1.60 5.78 -5.36
CA VAL A 51 -2.78 4.91 -5.25
C VAL A 51 -3.42 4.71 -6.62
N ILE A 52 -3.61 5.78 -7.39
CA ILE A 52 -4.15 5.70 -8.77
C ILE A 52 -3.30 4.76 -9.64
N LYS A 53 -1.97 4.76 -9.46
CA LYS A 53 -1.08 3.86 -10.19
C LYS A 53 -1.26 2.41 -9.73
N CYS A 54 -1.48 2.18 -8.44
CA CYS A 54 -1.81 0.86 -7.91
C CYS A 54 -3.16 0.35 -8.42
N GLU A 55 -4.16 1.21 -8.62
CA GLU A 55 -5.46 0.79 -9.17
C GLU A 55 -5.35 0.40 -10.65
N LYS A 56 -4.66 1.23 -11.45
CA LYS A 56 -4.57 1.05 -12.92
C LYS A 56 -3.50 0.06 -13.37
N TYR A 57 -2.35 0.03 -12.70
CA TYR A 57 -1.14 -0.65 -13.18
C TYR A 57 -0.62 -1.72 -12.21
N TRP A 58 -1.50 -2.30 -11.38
CA TRP A 58 -1.09 -3.35 -10.44
C TRP A 58 -0.43 -4.55 -11.11
N LYS A 59 -0.87 -4.93 -12.33
CA LYS A 59 -0.32 -6.06 -13.09
C LYS A 59 1.16 -5.89 -13.43
N THR A 60 1.60 -4.64 -13.66
CA THR A 60 2.98 -4.27 -14.00
C THR A 60 3.74 -3.70 -12.80
N CYS A 61 3.19 -3.81 -11.58
CA CYS A 61 3.85 -3.31 -10.39
C CYS A 61 5.13 -4.11 -10.11
N PRO A 62 6.31 -3.46 -10.05
CA PRO A 62 7.57 -4.16 -9.81
C PRO A 62 7.59 -4.83 -8.43
N PHE A 63 7.07 -4.16 -7.40
CA PHE A 63 6.98 -4.72 -6.05
C PHE A 63 6.12 -5.98 -6.01
N ARG A 64 4.99 -5.99 -6.70
CA ARG A 64 4.11 -7.17 -6.81
C ARG A 64 4.86 -8.33 -7.47
N LYS A 65 5.53 -8.08 -8.60
CA LYS A 65 6.28 -9.10 -9.34
C LYS A 65 7.37 -9.73 -8.47
N THR A 66 8.15 -8.90 -7.79
CA THR A 66 9.20 -9.36 -6.87
C THR A 66 8.62 -10.15 -5.70
N ALA A 67 7.52 -9.70 -5.10
CA ALA A 67 6.89 -10.40 -3.97
C ALA A 67 6.39 -11.80 -4.36
N ILE A 68 5.77 -11.94 -5.53
CA ILE A 68 5.33 -13.24 -6.05
C ILE A 68 6.53 -14.17 -6.26
N GLN A 69 7.61 -13.65 -6.86
CA GLN A 69 8.82 -14.44 -7.10
C GLN A 69 9.46 -14.92 -5.79
N LEU A 70 9.64 -14.04 -4.81
CA LEU A 70 10.17 -14.42 -3.49
C LEU A 70 9.26 -15.42 -2.77
N SER A 71 7.93 -15.29 -2.90
CA SER A 71 7.00 -16.24 -2.28
C SER A 71 7.05 -17.64 -2.91
N SER A 72 7.48 -17.76 -4.17
CA SER A 72 7.68 -19.05 -4.83
C SER A 72 9.01 -19.73 -4.50
N GLU A 73 9.99 -19.01 -3.92
CA GLU A 73 11.32 -19.53 -3.59
C GLU A 73 11.38 -20.20 -2.20
N THR A 74 10.40 -19.98 -1.31
CA THR A 74 10.35 -20.56 0.04
C THR A 74 9.87 -22.03 0.10
N GLN A 75 9.88 -22.75 -1.03
CA GLN A 75 9.50 -24.18 -1.10
C GLN A 75 10.65 -25.10 -1.58
N GLN A 76 11.92 -24.71 -1.41
CA GLN A 76 13.08 -25.59 -1.61
C GLN A 76 13.90 -25.74 -0.34
#